data_AF-A0A4R5NSV9-F1
#
_entry.id   AF-A0A4R5NSV9-F1
#
_cell.length_a   1.000
_cell.length_b   1.000
_cell.length_c   1.000
_cell.angle_alpha   90.00
_cell.angle_beta   90.00
_cell.angle_gamma   90.00
#
_symmetry.space_group_name_H-M   'P 1'
#
loop_
_entity.id
_entity.type
_entity.pdbx_description
1 polymer ?
#
loop_
_entity_poly.entity_id
_entity_poly.type
_entity_poly.pdbx_seq_one_letter_code
_entity_poly.pdbx_strand_id
1 'polypeptide(L)' 'MIFDAQSVKTTDLTKNSGYDGGKKISGIKRHMAVDINGLPQAILVT' A
#
# COMPACT_ATOMS: atom_id res chain seq x y z
N MET A 1 -5.96 17.05 1.95
CA MET A 1 -5.05 15.91 1.74
C MET A 1 -5.79 14.65 2.15
N ILE A 2 -5.98 13.72 1.23
CA ILE A 2 -6.68 12.46 1.50
C ILE A 2 -5.62 11.40 1.79
N PHE A 3 -5.79 10.63 2.86
CA PHE A 3 -4.95 9.49 3.18
C PHE A 3 -5.74 8.21 2.96
N ASP A 4 -5.16 7.31 2.18
CA ASP A 4 -5.68 5.96 1.99
C ASP A 4 -4.65 4.93 2.42
N ALA A 5 -5.14 3.74 2.76
CA ALA A 5 -4.30 2.64 3.16
C ALA A 5 -4.10 1.65 2.00
N GLN A 6 -2.90 1.67 1.43
CA GLN A 6 -2.54 0.80 0.33
C GLN A 6 -1.78 -0.44 0.82
N SER A 7 -2.33 -1.61 0.52
CA SER A 7 -1.63 -2.88 0.65
C SER A 7 -0.74 -3.12 -0.58
N VAL A 8 0.52 -3.49 -0.36
CA VAL A 8 1.51 -3.77 -1.39
C VAL A 8 2.16 -5.13 -1.15
N LYS A 9 2.29 -5.94 -2.20
CA LYS A 9 2.91 -7.27 -2.11
C LYS A 9 4.36 -7.14 -1.65
N THR A 10 4.77 -8.01 -0.73
CA THR A 10 6.14 -8.11 -0.24
C THR A 10 6.58 -9.57 -0.22
N THR A 11 7.87 -9.83 -0.09
CA THR A 11 8.42 -11.17 0.17
C THR A 11 8.19 -11.58 1.62
N ASP A 12 8.01 -12.89 1.87
CA ASP A 12 7.63 -13.46 3.18
C ASP A 12 8.62 -13.22 4.34
N LEU A 13 9.80 -12.66 4.05
CA LEU A 13 10.81 -12.30 5.06
C LEU A 13 10.43 -11.12 5.97
N THR A 14 9.31 -10.44 5.71
CA THR A 14 8.92 -9.27 6.52
C THR A 14 8.12 -9.69 7.76
N LYS A 15 8.59 -9.31 8.95
CA LYS A 15 7.92 -9.58 10.25
C LYS A 15 6.48 -9.02 10.36
N ASN A 16 6.13 -8.00 9.59
CA ASN A 16 4.86 -7.28 9.69
C ASN A 16 3.99 -7.42 8.43
N SER A 17 3.96 -8.61 7.83
CA SER A 17 3.11 -8.94 6.68
C SER A 17 1.72 -9.39 7.13
N GLY A 18 0.69 -9.08 6.34
CA GLY A 18 -0.68 -9.54 6.51
C GLY A 18 -1.38 -9.76 5.17
N TYR A 19 -2.53 -10.45 5.19
CA TYR A 19 -3.32 -10.70 3.98
C TYR A 19 -4.46 -9.68 3.87
N ASP A 20 -4.51 -8.98 2.73
CA ASP A 20 -5.62 -8.11 2.35
C ASP A 20 -6.62 -8.91 1.51
N GLY A 21 -7.77 -9.26 2.11
CA GLY A 21 -8.82 -10.01 1.42
C GLY A 21 -9.54 -9.24 0.32
N GLY A 22 -9.56 -7.90 0.39
CA GLY A 22 -10.16 -7.05 -0.64
C GLY A 22 -9.33 -7.00 -1.92
N LYS A 23 -8.00 -6.98 -1.78
CA LYS A 23 -7.05 -7.03 -2.92
C LYS A 23 -6.56 -8.45 -3.25
N LYS A 24 -6.81 -9.42 -2.37
CA LYS A 24 -6.29 -10.80 -2.46
C LYS A 24 -4.75 -10.86 -2.56
N ILE A 25 -4.06 -10.06 -1.75
CA ILE A 25 -2.60 -10.01 -1.72
C ILE A 25 -2.06 -10.16 -0.29
N SER A 26 -0.97 -10.89 -0.14
CA SER A 26 -0.13 -10.86 1.07
C SER A 26 0.88 -9.73 0.94
N GLY A 27 0.96 -8.87 1.96
CA GLY A 27 1.67 -7.60 1.83
C GLY A 27 1.77 -6.83 3.14
N ILE A 28 2.34 -5.63 3.03
CA ILE A 28 2.27 -4.64 4.12
C ILE A 28 1.34 -3.50 3.74
N LYS A 29 0.65 -2.96 4.75
CA LYS A 29 -0.27 -1.82 4.62
C LYS A 29 0.48 -0.52 4.90
N ARG A 30 0.40 0.47 4.01
CA ARG A 30 1.00 1.80 4.17
C ARG A 30 -0.07 2.87 4.05
N HIS A 31 0.02 3.93 4.84
CA HIS A 31 -0.86 5.09 4.69
C HIS A 31 -0.15 6.09 3.78
N MET A 32 -0.76 6.40 2.63
CA MET A 32 -0.17 7.28 1.62
C MET A 32 -1.13 8.40 1.25
N ALA A 33 -0.55 9.55 0.92
CA ALA A 33 -1.28 10.69 0.41
C ALA A 33 -1.72 10.42 -1.03
N VAL A 34 -3.02 10.51 -1.28
CA VAL A 34 -3.61 10.27 -2.59
C VAL A 34 -4.44 11.47 -3.06
N ASP A 35 -4.65 11.55 -4.36
CA ASP A 35 -5.61 12.47 -4.97
C ASP A 35 -7.04 11.92 -4.95
N ILE A 36 -7.98 12.63 -5.56
CA ILE A 36 -9.39 12.22 -5.63
C ILE A 36 -9.63 10.95 -6.47
N ASN A 37 -8.67 10.57 -7.31
CA ASN A 37 -8.72 9.36 -8.13
C ASN A 37 -8.01 8.17 -7.46
N GLY A 38 -7.45 8.36 -6.25
CA GLY A 38 -6.71 7.34 -5.52
C GLY A 38 -5.27 7.15 -5.99
N LEU A 39 -4.73 8.07 -6.80
CA LEU A 39 -3.35 8.01 -7.28
C LEU A 39 -2.40 8.66 -6.25
N PRO A 40 -1.19 8.11 -6.05
CA PRO A 40 -0.19 8.73 -5.18
C PRO A 40 0.16 10.14 -5.66
N GLN A 41 0.20 11.11 -4.74
CA GLN A 41 0.53 12.50 -5.08
C GLN A 41 1.96 12.67 -5.63
N ALA A 42 2.88 11.78 -5.27
CA ALA A 42 4.24 11.73 -5.78
C ALA A 42 4.81 10.31 -5.70
N ILE A 43 5.63 9.91 -6.67
CA ILE A 43 6.33 8.62 -6.70
C ILE A 43 7.80 8.91 -6.99
N LEU A 44 8.69 8.43 -6.12
CA LEU A 44 10.13 8.41 -6.36
C LEU A 44 10.52 6.98 -6.78
N VAL A 45 11.18 6.85 -7.93
CA VAL A 45 11.77 5.59 -8.40
C VAL A 45 13.28 5.78 -8.42
N THR A 46 14.02 4.85 -7.83
CA THR A 46 15.49 4.84 -7.78
C THR A 46 16.03 3.66 -8.57
#